data_AF-U1RAF6-F1
#
_entry.id   AF-U1RAF6-F1
#
_cell.length_a   1.000
_cell.length_b   1.000
_cell.length_c   1.000
_cell.angle_alpha   90.00
_cell.angle_beta   90.00
_cell.angle_gamma   90.00
#
_symmetry.space_group_name_H-M   'P 1'
#
loop_
_entity.id
_entity.type
_entity.pdbx_description
1 polymer ?
#
loop_
_entity_poly.entity_id
_entity_poly.type
_entity_poly.pdbx_seq_one_letter_code
_entity_poly.pdbx_strand_id
1 'polypeptide(L)'
;MHFELRVPAGTKNIELWLSTVPAGKRNPTWQLFHSYTQQEQYPLGTDRLVNNRRNLFIDVMTLVEENASADNAHKEVGVTDTTSEENADYSVTSVKNLAQRAARVAADGSGNARRFKDARALWSVLSERTEKLLEQSLTDSITNVRKSHNWKKNQAYKNVTVHPQAWFVFNVYSRSNPRKDPFTAIHGVRALWDFMRETHADDEAIIALVEQQENAATANCDYPSYGDIAALMGDSNMLVFPDDEHFVQWIRQVAGTTDEVARETLVEAFITPQDNLDEDDEGYIPAHSTGTALHLANVLDKRA
;
A
#
# COMPACT_ATOMS: atom_id res chain seq x y z
N MET A 1 7.75 -6.57 -0.31
CA MET A 1 7.70 -8.02 -0.01
C MET A 1 6.27 -8.32 0.38
N HIS A 2 5.57 -9.22 -0.31
CA HIS A 2 4.18 -9.58 0.00
C HIS A 2 4.11 -10.83 0.87
N PHE A 3 2.97 -11.07 1.52
CA PHE A 3 2.78 -12.28 2.31
C PHE A 3 1.45 -13.00 2.02
N GLU A 4 1.40 -14.29 2.35
CA GLU A 4 0.22 -15.14 2.20
C GLU A 4 0.03 -16.01 3.45
N LEU A 5 -1.21 -16.18 3.88
CA LEU A 5 -1.58 -17.05 4.99
C LEU A 5 -2.22 -18.33 4.46
N ARG A 6 -1.49 -19.43 4.54
CA ARG A 6 -1.93 -20.75 4.06
C ARG A 6 -2.44 -21.60 5.22
N VAL A 7 -3.47 -22.39 4.98
CA VAL A 7 -4.05 -23.37 5.90
C VAL A 7 -3.92 -24.74 5.25
N PRO A 8 -2.90 -25.53 5.63
CA PRO A 8 -2.69 -26.87 5.06
C PRO A 8 -3.86 -27.80 5.36
N ALA A 9 -4.25 -28.62 4.37
CA ALA A 9 -5.34 -29.58 4.49
C ALA A 9 -5.15 -30.54 5.67
N GLY A 10 -6.24 -30.83 6.39
CA GLY A 10 -6.23 -31.72 7.55
C GLY A 10 -5.58 -31.14 8.81
N THR A 11 -5.11 -29.89 8.77
CA THR A 11 -4.53 -29.21 9.93
C THR A 11 -5.40 -28.05 10.41
N LYS A 12 -5.12 -27.58 11.63
CA LYS A 12 -5.65 -26.30 12.16
C LYS A 12 -4.55 -25.25 12.26
N ASN A 13 -3.38 -25.51 11.67
CA ASN A 13 -2.26 -24.59 11.70
C ASN A 13 -2.45 -23.52 10.63
N ILE A 14 -1.81 -22.38 10.83
CA ILE A 14 -1.75 -21.30 9.86
C ILE A 14 -0.28 -21.10 9.52
N GLU A 15 0.06 -21.08 8.25
CA GLU A 15 1.41 -20.84 7.77
C GLU A 15 1.50 -19.45 7.18
N LEU A 16 2.50 -18.68 7.61
CA LEU A 16 2.85 -17.40 7.01
C LEU A 16 3.95 -17.64 5.98
N TRP A 17 3.65 -17.29 4.74
CA TRP A 17 4.53 -17.41 3.59
C TRP A 17 4.89 -16.01 3.09
N LEU A 18 6.15 -15.80 2.72
CA LEU A 18 6.66 -14.52 2.22
C LEU A 18 7.08 -14.64 0.76
N SER A 19 6.69 -13.67 -0.04
CA SER A 19 7.12 -13.50 -1.42
C SER A 19 8.45 -12.76 -1.44
N THR A 20 9.52 -13.50 -1.73
CA THR A 20 10.87 -12.98 -1.83
C THR A 20 11.34 -13.06 -3.26
N VAL A 21 12.14 -12.09 -3.73
CA VAL A 21 12.83 -12.18 -5.02
C VAL A 21 14.28 -12.54 -4.73
N PRO A 22 14.71 -13.79 -4.94
CA PRO A 22 16.07 -14.20 -4.62
C PRO A 22 17.11 -13.41 -5.41
N ALA A 23 18.28 -13.19 -4.83
CA ALA A 23 19.38 -12.49 -5.49
C ALA A 23 19.68 -13.10 -6.87
N GLY A 24 19.71 -12.26 -7.90
CA GLY A 24 19.96 -12.67 -9.29
C GLY A 24 18.77 -13.31 -10.01
N LYS A 25 17.59 -13.44 -9.37
CA LYS A 25 16.35 -13.87 -10.03
C LYS A 25 15.44 -12.67 -10.32
N ARG A 26 14.59 -12.83 -11.34
CA ARG A 26 13.58 -11.83 -11.72
C ARG A 26 12.20 -12.11 -11.14
N ASN A 27 11.90 -13.39 -10.88
CA ASN A 27 10.59 -13.82 -10.44
C ASN A 27 10.59 -14.05 -8.93
N PRO A 28 9.53 -13.64 -8.21
CA PRO A 28 9.38 -13.94 -6.81
C PRO A 28 9.17 -15.45 -6.58
N THR A 29 9.55 -15.90 -5.38
CA THR A 29 9.31 -17.25 -4.88
C THR A 29 8.71 -17.17 -3.48
N TRP A 30 7.77 -18.05 -3.19
CA TRP A 30 7.16 -18.14 -1.86
C TRP A 30 8.01 -18.99 -0.91
N GLN A 31 8.32 -18.44 0.26
CA GLN A 31 9.09 -19.11 1.30
C GLN A 31 8.31 -19.15 2.61
N LEU A 32 8.31 -20.31 3.27
CA LEU A 32 7.67 -20.46 4.56
C LEU A 32 8.47 -19.68 5.61
N PHE A 33 7.79 -18.75 6.29
CA PHE A 33 8.38 -17.98 7.39
C PHE A 33 8.09 -18.61 8.76
N HIS A 34 6.86 -19.10 8.95
CA HIS A 34 6.49 -19.85 10.17
C HIS A 34 5.20 -20.65 10.01
N SER A 35 5.08 -21.74 10.76
CA SER A 35 3.82 -22.46 10.96
C SER A 35 3.30 -22.23 12.38
N TYR A 36 2.19 -21.51 12.51
CA TYR A 36 1.55 -21.16 13.77
C TYR A 36 0.56 -22.23 14.19
N THR A 37 0.87 -22.87 15.32
CA THR A 37 -0.07 -23.76 16.01
C THR A 37 -1.26 -22.97 16.56
N GLN A 38 -2.36 -23.65 16.91
CA GLN A 38 -3.55 -23.00 17.49
C GLN A 38 -3.26 -22.09 18.70
N GLN A 39 -2.17 -22.32 19.43
CA GLN A 39 -1.77 -21.52 20.59
C GLN A 39 -1.04 -20.23 20.20
N GLU A 40 -0.43 -20.17 19.02
CA GLU A 40 0.37 -19.05 18.51
C GLU A 40 -0.43 -18.14 17.55
N GLN A 41 -1.66 -18.53 17.21
CA GLN A 41 -2.51 -17.80 16.27
C GLN A 41 -3.16 -16.54 16.86
N TYR A 42 -3.21 -16.38 18.19
CA TYR A 42 -3.95 -15.30 18.85
C TYR A 42 -3.15 -14.70 20.02
N PRO A 43 -3.16 -13.35 20.20
CA PRO A 43 -2.38 -12.67 21.23
C PRO A 43 -2.88 -13.01 22.63
N LEU A 44 -2.00 -13.55 23.50
CA LEU A 44 -2.36 -13.93 24.86
C LEU A 44 -2.25 -12.72 25.80
N GLY A 45 -3.04 -12.70 26.88
CA GLY A 45 -3.10 -11.62 27.86
C GLY A 45 -1.82 -11.48 28.69
N THR A 46 -0.95 -12.51 28.64
CA THR A 46 0.41 -12.51 29.20
C THR A 46 1.48 -12.05 28.21
N ASP A 47 1.14 -11.81 26.94
CA ASP A 47 2.10 -11.40 25.89
C ASP A 47 2.45 -9.91 25.97
N ARG A 48 2.40 -9.33 27.17
CA ARG A 48 3.14 -8.10 27.47
C ARG A 48 4.62 -8.40 27.38
N LEU A 49 5.18 -8.32 26.18
CA LEU A 49 6.58 -8.01 25.86
C LEU A 49 7.70 -8.88 26.51
N VAL A 50 7.38 -9.93 27.28
CA VAL A 50 8.36 -10.59 28.17
C VAL A 50 8.36 -12.13 28.10
N ASN A 51 7.50 -12.80 27.32
CA ASN A 51 7.59 -14.25 27.15
C ASN A 51 7.72 -14.69 25.68
N ASN A 52 8.75 -15.51 25.43
CA ASN A 52 9.29 -16.05 24.16
C ASN A 52 8.33 -16.86 23.26
N ARG A 53 7.04 -16.49 23.11
CA ARG A 53 6.12 -17.20 22.20
C ARG A 53 5.73 -16.31 21.02
N ARG A 54 6.00 -16.81 19.82
CA ARG A 54 5.71 -16.17 18.54
C ARG A 54 4.20 -15.99 18.37
N ASN A 55 3.78 -14.91 17.73
CA ASN A 55 2.37 -14.59 17.51
C ASN A 55 2.11 -14.12 16.09
N LEU A 56 1.15 -14.74 15.41
CA LEU A 56 0.84 -14.45 14.01
C LEU A 56 0.59 -12.96 13.75
N PHE A 57 -0.21 -12.30 14.59
CA PHE A 57 -0.56 -10.89 14.39
C PHE A 57 0.60 -9.95 14.69
N ILE A 58 1.47 -10.28 15.66
CA ILE A 58 2.67 -9.49 15.96
C ILE A 58 3.66 -9.60 14.80
N ASP A 59 3.87 -10.81 14.28
CA ASP A 59 4.78 -11.05 13.17
C ASP A 59 4.29 -10.36 11.89
N VAL A 60 2.98 -10.44 11.58
CA VAL A 60 2.38 -9.68 10.47
C VAL A 60 2.59 -8.18 10.65
N MET A 61 2.36 -7.63 11.85
CA MET A 61 2.61 -6.22 12.11
C MET A 61 4.09 -5.85 11.94
N THR A 62 4.99 -6.70 12.42
CA THR A 62 6.43 -6.49 12.29
C THR A 62 6.83 -6.44 10.80
N LEU A 63 6.30 -7.35 9.98
CA LEU A 63 6.54 -7.35 8.54
C LEU A 63 6.01 -6.10 7.84
N VAL A 64 4.80 -5.65 8.20
CA VAL A 64 4.22 -4.40 7.69
C VAL A 64 5.08 -3.21 8.09
N GLU A 65 5.56 -3.17 9.34
CA GLU A 65 6.46 -2.14 9.87
C GLU A 65 7.81 -2.11 9.16
N GLU A 66 8.38 -3.28 8.89
CA GLU A 66 9.64 -3.42 8.16
C GLU A 66 9.51 -2.97 6.70
N ASN A 67 8.42 -3.34 6.03
CA ASN A 67 8.15 -2.98 4.63
C ASN A 67 7.86 -1.48 4.42
N ALA A 68 7.32 -0.81 5.44
CA ALA A 68 7.09 0.64 5.41
C ALA A 68 8.39 1.44 5.58
N SER A 69 9.44 0.86 6.13
CA SER A 69 10.68 1.56 6.42
C SER A 69 11.69 1.42 5.27
N ALA A 70 12.13 2.56 4.71
CA ALA A 70 13.20 2.60 3.72
C ALA A 70 14.53 2.03 4.25
N ASP A 71 14.79 2.16 5.57
CA ASP A 71 16.03 1.74 6.21
C ASP A 71 16.12 0.23 6.44
N ASN A 72 14.98 -0.47 6.51
CA ASN A 72 14.93 -1.90 6.83
C ASN A 72 14.86 -2.81 5.59
N ALA A 73 14.78 -2.25 4.38
CA ALA A 73 14.74 -3.00 3.10
C ALA A 73 16.00 -3.87 2.81
N HIS A 74 17.00 -3.87 3.70
CA HIS A 74 18.23 -4.64 3.62
C HIS A 74 18.46 -5.64 4.77
N LYS A 75 17.53 -5.78 5.72
CA LYS A 75 17.63 -6.85 6.71
C LYS A 75 16.98 -8.10 6.15
N GLU A 76 17.80 -8.97 5.56
CA GLU A 76 17.41 -10.34 5.25
C GLU A 76 16.89 -11.00 6.53
N VAL A 77 15.57 -11.09 6.63
CA VAL A 77 14.90 -11.85 7.67
C VAL A 77 15.35 -13.29 7.50
N GLY A 78 16.02 -13.84 8.51
CA GLY A 78 16.63 -15.17 8.44
C GLY A 78 15.65 -16.21 7.93
N VAL A 79 15.85 -16.62 6.69
CA VAL A 79 15.02 -17.63 6.02
C VAL A 79 15.50 -18.98 6.50
N THR A 80 14.63 -19.75 7.15
CA THR A 80 14.85 -21.19 7.30
C THR A 80 14.67 -21.84 5.94
N ASP A 81 15.76 -22.36 5.38
CA ASP A 81 15.78 -23.13 4.14
C ASP A 81 14.73 -24.24 4.18
N THR A 82 13.62 -24.01 3.49
CA THR A 82 12.69 -25.06 3.10
C THR A 82 12.31 -24.86 1.65
N THR A 83 13.11 -25.50 0.78
CA THR A 83 12.75 -25.72 -0.61
C THR A 83 11.54 -26.65 -0.67
N SER A 84 10.41 -26.17 -1.20
CA SER A 84 9.70 -26.78 -2.34
C SER A 84 8.30 -26.14 -2.51
N GLU A 85 8.13 -25.44 -3.63
CA GLU A 85 6.83 -25.35 -4.30
C GLU A 85 6.54 -26.72 -4.89
N GLU A 86 5.61 -27.48 -4.30
CA GLU A 86 4.95 -28.60 -4.98
C GLU A 86 3.65 -28.97 -4.24
N ASN A 87 2.50 -28.68 -4.87
CA ASN A 87 1.18 -29.30 -4.69
C ASN A 87 0.78 -29.77 -3.27
N ALA A 88 0.92 -28.92 -2.25
CA ALA A 88 0.20 -29.13 -1.00
C ALA A 88 -1.25 -28.64 -1.18
N ASP A 89 -2.24 -29.47 -0.83
CA ASP A 89 -3.62 -29.02 -0.75
C ASP A 89 -3.74 -28.05 0.45
N TYR A 90 -3.95 -26.77 0.18
CA TYR A 90 -4.11 -25.73 1.19
C TYR A 90 -5.21 -24.75 0.78
N SER A 91 -5.80 -24.11 1.79
CA SER A 91 -6.69 -22.96 1.57
C SER A 91 -6.01 -21.67 2.03
N VAL A 92 -6.37 -20.54 1.44
CA VAL A 92 -5.85 -19.23 1.83
C VAL A 92 -6.83 -18.55 2.79
N THR A 93 -6.30 -17.89 3.82
CA THR A 93 -7.08 -17.05 4.74
C THR A 93 -6.50 -15.64 4.77
N SER A 94 -7.25 -14.68 5.30
CA SER A 94 -6.79 -13.30 5.46
C SER A 94 -6.64 -12.90 6.93
N VAL A 95 -5.81 -11.89 7.18
CA VAL A 95 -5.65 -11.29 8.53
C VAL A 95 -7.00 -10.81 9.05
N LYS A 96 -7.81 -10.17 8.20
CA LYS A 96 -9.18 -9.72 8.51
C LYS A 96 -10.08 -10.87 8.95
N ASN A 97 -10.10 -11.98 8.20
CA ASN A 97 -10.91 -13.14 8.55
C ASN A 97 -10.47 -13.77 9.87
N LEU A 98 -9.16 -13.85 10.12
CA LEU A 98 -8.62 -14.36 11.39
C LEU A 98 -8.96 -13.45 12.57
N ALA A 99 -8.87 -12.13 12.39
CA ALA A 99 -9.26 -11.16 13.41
C ALA A 99 -10.76 -11.22 13.72
N GLN A 100 -11.62 -11.34 12.70
CA GLN A 100 -13.06 -11.54 12.88
C GLN A 100 -13.38 -12.86 13.61
N ARG A 101 -12.66 -13.94 13.27
CA ARG A 101 -12.78 -15.23 13.98
C ARG A 101 -12.36 -15.09 15.44
N ALA A 102 -11.26 -14.38 15.72
CA ALA A 102 -10.80 -14.07 17.07
C ALA A 102 -11.88 -13.32 17.87
N ALA A 103 -12.50 -12.31 17.26
CA ALA A 103 -13.54 -11.50 17.88
C ALA A 103 -14.77 -12.34 18.25
N ARG A 104 -15.21 -13.25 17.38
CA ARG A 104 -16.33 -14.18 17.65
C ARG A 104 -16.01 -15.11 18.83
N VAL A 105 -14.85 -15.77 18.79
CA VAL A 105 -14.41 -16.67 19.88
C VAL A 105 -14.32 -15.93 21.22
N ALA A 106 -13.90 -14.66 21.22
CA ALA A 106 -13.84 -13.82 22.40
C ALA A 106 -15.22 -13.33 22.90
N ALA A 107 -16.21 -13.21 22.01
CA ALA A 107 -17.59 -12.88 22.38
C ALA A 107 -18.30 -14.07 23.04
N ASP A 108 -18.07 -15.29 22.56
CA ASP A 108 -18.74 -16.51 23.02
C ASP A 108 -18.28 -16.99 24.41
N GLY A 109 -17.27 -16.37 25.02
CA GLY A 109 -16.81 -16.70 26.37
C GLY A 109 -16.23 -18.11 26.55
N SER A 110 -15.99 -18.83 25.44
CA SER A 110 -15.45 -20.20 25.44
C SER A 110 -14.05 -20.26 26.10
N GLY A 111 -13.73 -21.39 26.74
CA GLY A 111 -12.54 -21.63 27.58
C GLY A 111 -11.19 -21.50 26.87
N ASN A 112 -10.86 -20.28 26.52
CA ASN A 112 -9.57 -19.68 26.12
C ASN A 112 -9.76 -18.17 25.84
N ALA A 113 -11.01 -17.69 25.66
CA ALA A 113 -11.38 -16.29 25.44
C ALA A 113 -10.86 -15.32 26.53
N ARG A 114 -10.79 -15.77 27.79
CA ARG A 114 -10.17 -14.99 28.89
C ARG A 114 -8.67 -14.76 28.70
N ARG A 115 -8.03 -15.52 27.80
CA ARG A 115 -6.61 -15.38 27.48
C ARG A 115 -6.36 -14.37 26.37
N PHE A 116 -7.34 -13.89 25.61
CA PHE A 116 -7.07 -12.97 24.50
C PHE A 116 -7.45 -11.55 24.89
N LYS A 117 -6.45 -10.70 25.17
CA LYS A 117 -6.71 -9.28 25.44
C LYS A 117 -7.05 -8.60 24.12
N ASP A 118 -8.14 -7.84 24.08
CA ASP A 118 -8.51 -6.96 22.97
C ASP A 118 -8.79 -7.65 21.61
N ALA A 119 -9.03 -8.97 21.61
CA ALA A 119 -9.35 -9.76 20.41
C ALA A 119 -10.56 -9.25 19.60
N ARG A 120 -11.47 -8.52 20.24
CA ARG A 120 -12.69 -7.96 19.63
C ARG A 120 -12.41 -6.82 18.64
N ALA A 121 -11.27 -6.15 18.78
CA ALA A 121 -10.90 -4.98 17.99
C ALA A 121 -9.60 -5.19 17.19
N LEU A 122 -9.12 -6.43 17.05
CA LEU A 122 -7.83 -6.69 16.40
C LEU A 122 -7.77 -6.11 14.99
N TRP A 123 -8.81 -6.31 14.17
CA TRP A 123 -8.80 -5.80 12.81
C TRP A 123 -8.66 -4.27 12.78
N SER A 124 -9.47 -3.54 13.56
CA SER A 124 -9.42 -2.08 13.59
C SER A 124 -8.09 -1.55 14.11
N VAL A 125 -7.54 -2.18 15.16
CA VAL A 125 -6.23 -1.79 15.72
C VAL A 125 -5.10 -2.02 14.72
N LEU A 126 -5.12 -3.15 14.00
CA LEU A 126 -4.11 -3.46 12.98
C LEU A 126 -4.22 -2.48 11.82
N SER A 127 -5.41 -2.28 11.26
CA SER A 127 -5.61 -1.40 10.11
C SER A 127 -5.26 0.05 10.43
N GLU A 128 -5.73 0.59 11.56
CA GLU A 128 -5.43 1.97 12.00
C GLU A 128 -3.93 2.16 12.26
N ARG A 129 -3.27 1.18 12.89
CA ARG A 129 -1.82 1.23 13.12
C ARG A 129 -1.04 1.18 11.82
N THR A 130 -1.42 0.33 10.87
CA THR A 130 -0.80 0.26 9.56
C THR A 130 -0.97 1.56 8.79
N GLU A 131 -2.18 2.11 8.72
CA GLU A 131 -2.44 3.39 8.02
C GLU A 131 -1.56 4.51 8.56
N LYS A 132 -1.54 4.69 9.89
CA LYS A 132 -0.72 5.71 10.56
C LYS A 132 0.78 5.52 10.29
N LEU A 133 1.24 4.28 10.27
CA LEU A 133 2.64 3.96 9.98
C LEU A 133 3.00 4.32 8.54
N LEU A 134 2.14 3.98 7.58
CA LEU A 134 2.36 4.27 6.16
C LEU A 134 2.24 5.77 5.85
N GLU A 135 1.39 6.51 6.55
CA GLU A 135 1.38 7.98 6.51
C GLU A 135 2.73 8.56 6.96
N GLN A 136 3.31 8.00 8.02
CA GLN A 136 4.57 8.48 8.58
C GLN A 136 5.81 8.04 7.79
N SER A 137 5.68 7.11 6.84
CA SER A 137 6.82 6.60 6.06
C SER A 137 7.26 7.55 4.94
N LEU A 138 6.40 8.50 4.56
CA LEU A 138 6.68 9.50 3.53
C LEU A 138 6.57 10.90 4.13
N THR A 139 7.70 11.50 4.50
CA THR A 139 7.75 12.87 5.04
C THR A 139 8.09 13.92 4.00
N ASP A 140 8.76 13.54 2.91
CA ASP A 140 9.24 14.44 1.86
C ASP A 140 8.77 13.98 0.48
N SER A 141 8.54 14.94 -0.42
CA SER A 141 8.13 14.66 -1.80
C SER A 141 9.21 13.94 -2.61
N ILE A 142 8.83 12.87 -3.32
CA ILE A 142 9.72 12.12 -4.22
C ILE A 142 9.63 12.76 -5.61
N THR A 143 10.48 13.75 -5.85
CA THR A 143 10.51 14.49 -7.12
C THR A 143 11.77 14.22 -7.96
N ASN A 144 12.84 13.71 -7.34
CA ASN A 144 14.08 13.33 -8.03
C ASN A 144 13.98 11.94 -8.65
N VAL A 145 13.22 11.84 -9.74
CA VAL A 145 12.90 10.58 -10.42
C VAL A 145 13.40 10.52 -11.86
N ARG A 146 14.30 11.44 -12.25
CA ARG A 146 14.91 11.46 -13.59
C ARG A 146 16.24 10.71 -13.63
N LYS A 147 16.69 10.41 -14.85
CA LYS A 147 18.03 9.87 -15.17
C LYS A 147 18.37 8.57 -14.44
N SER A 148 19.16 8.63 -13.37
CA SER A 148 19.68 7.47 -12.62
C SER A 148 18.83 7.06 -11.42
N HIS A 149 17.85 7.88 -11.02
CA HIS A 149 17.06 7.71 -9.78
C HIS A 149 15.57 7.40 -10.05
N ASN A 150 15.26 6.85 -11.23
CA ASN A 150 13.89 6.54 -11.61
C ASN A 150 13.44 5.17 -11.08
N TRP A 151 12.13 4.90 -11.08
CA TRP A 151 11.54 3.69 -10.48
C TRP A 151 12.01 2.37 -11.13
N LYS A 152 12.48 2.41 -12.37
CA LYS A 152 13.08 1.25 -13.04
C LYS A 152 14.52 0.97 -12.60
N LYS A 153 15.26 2.00 -12.16
CA LYS A 153 16.68 1.93 -11.79
C LYS A 153 16.84 1.93 -10.27
N ASN A 154 17.35 3.03 -9.71
CA ASN A 154 17.86 3.09 -8.34
C ASN A 154 17.04 4.04 -7.45
N GLN A 155 15.71 4.06 -7.61
CA GLN A 155 14.88 4.81 -6.66
C GLN A 155 14.91 4.12 -5.29
N ALA A 156 15.32 4.85 -4.25
CA ALA A 156 15.44 4.36 -2.87
C ALA A 156 14.10 3.87 -2.31
N TYR A 157 13.01 4.59 -2.62
CA TYR A 157 11.66 4.22 -2.17
C TYR A 157 11.02 3.09 -2.98
N LYS A 158 11.69 2.52 -3.98
CA LYS A 158 11.09 1.55 -4.90
C LYS A 158 10.43 0.37 -4.19
N ASN A 159 11.04 -0.16 -3.14
CA ASN A 159 10.55 -1.33 -2.41
C ASN A 159 9.80 -0.97 -1.13
N VAL A 160 9.55 0.32 -0.88
CA VAL A 160 8.84 0.81 0.31
C VAL A 160 7.35 0.79 0.03
N THR A 161 6.56 0.30 1.00
CA THR A 161 5.10 0.31 0.93
C THR A 161 4.56 1.73 0.81
N VAL A 162 3.60 1.94 -0.08
CA VAL A 162 3.07 3.28 -0.37
C VAL A 162 2.28 3.86 0.80
N HIS A 163 2.34 5.19 0.94
CA HIS A 163 1.38 5.93 1.73
C HIS A 163 -0.01 5.86 1.02
N PRO A 164 -1.06 5.33 1.67
CA PRO A 164 -2.36 5.11 1.03
C PRO A 164 -3.08 6.36 0.52
N GLN A 165 -2.76 7.54 1.05
CA GLN A 165 -3.39 8.83 0.70
C GLN A 165 -2.42 9.79 0.00
N ALA A 166 -1.22 9.35 -0.35
CA ALA A 166 -0.29 10.20 -1.09
C ALA A 166 -0.85 10.58 -2.48
N TRP A 167 -0.34 11.69 -3.02
CA TRP A 167 -0.49 12.04 -4.42
C TRP A 167 0.51 11.26 -5.28
N PHE A 168 0.00 10.56 -6.28
CA PHE A 168 0.78 9.93 -7.33
C PHE A 168 0.60 10.72 -8.61
N VAL A 169 1.69 11.33 -9.11
CA VAL A 169 1.64 12.23 -10.27
C VAL A 169 2.42 11.62 -11.42
N PHE A 170 1.71 11.36 -12.51
CA PHE A 170 2.17 10.64 -13.69
C PHE A 170 2.26 11.54 -14.89
N ASN A 171 3.03 11.10 -15.88
CA ASN A 171 3.17 11.75 -17.17
C ASN A 171 3.77 13.15 -17.15
N VAL A 172 4.34 13.60 -16.03
CA VAL A 172 5.00 14.92 -15.96
C VAL A 172 6.13 15.01 -16.99
N TYR A 173 6.92 13.95 -17.14
CA TYR A 173 8.13 13.92 -17.99
C TYR A 173 8.04 13.00 -19.21
N SER A 174 7.00 12.18 -19.35
CA SER A 174 6.79 11.27 -20.48
C SER A 174 5.86 11.83 -21.56
N ARG A 175 5.22 12.98 -21.32
CA ARG A 175 4.35 13.66 -22.29
C ARG A 175 5.05 14.02 -23.58
N SER A 176 4.32 13.91 -24.68
CA SER A 176 4.81 14.26 -26.02
C SER A 176 4.92 15.77 -26.21
N ASN A 177 3.96 16.52 -25.64
CA ASN A 177 3.93 17.97 -25.67
C ASN A 177 3.48 18.53 -24.30
N PRO A 178 4.42 18.96 -23.44
CA PRO A 178 4.13 19.48 -22.10
C PRO A 178 3.17 20.70 -22.05
N ARG A 179 2.97 21.39 -23.18
CA ARG A 179 2.06 22.54 -23.30
C ARG A 179 0.63 22.16 -23.67
N LYS A 180 0.40 20.95 -24.20
CA LYS A 180 -0.91 20.51 -24.69
C LYS A 180 -1.42 19.28 -23.95
N ASP A 181 -0.52 18.37 -23.61
CA ASP A 181 -0.89 17.10 -23.01
C ASP A 181 -1.03 17.29 -21.49
N PRO A 182 -2.13 16.83 -20.88
CA PRO A 182 -2.28 16.88 -19.43
C PRO A 182 -1.32 15.90 -18.76
N PHE A 183 -0.87 16.24 -17.56
CA PHE A 183 -0.33 15.23 -16.64
C PHE A 183 -1.47 14.72 -15.74
N THR A 184 -1.30 13.51 -15.20
CA THR A 184 -2.33 12.86 -14.37
C THR A 184 -1.92 12.95 -12.91
N ALA A 185 -2.81 13.40 -12.03
CA ALA A 185 -2.59 13.46 -10.59
C ALA A 185 -3.65 12.63 -9.89
N ILE A 186 -3.26 11.60 -9.13
CA ILE A 186 -4.17 10.69 -8.45
C ILE A 186 -3.94 10.78 -6.94
N HIS A 187 -4.98 11.10 -6.18
CA HIS A 187 -4.92 11.19 -4.72
C HIS A 187 -5.38 9.89 -4.09
N GLY A 188 -4.42 9.16 -3.55
CA GLY A 188 -4.63 7.91 -2.84
C GLY A 188 -4.71 6.67 -3.74
N VAL A 189 -4.37 5.53 -3.14
CA VAL A 189 -4.25 4.24 -3.85
C VAL A 189 -5.61 3.74 -4.34
N ARG A 190 -6.69 4.05 -3.61
CA ARG A 190 -8.04 3.66 -4.01
C ARG A 190 -8.46 4.33 -5.32
N ALA A 191 -8.28 5.65 -5.41
CA ALA A 191 -8.54 6.39 -6.65
C ALA A 191 -7.66 5.89 -7.80
N LEU A 192 -6.44 5.41 -7.51
CA LEU A 192 -5.57 4.80 -8.50
C LEU A 192 -6.11 3.47 -9.02
N TRP A 193 -6.62 2.59 -8.17
CA TRP A 193 -7.26 1.35 -8.60
C TRP A 193 -8.53 1.60 -9.42
N ASP A 194 -9.35 2.57 -9.02
CA ASP A 194 -10.54 2.97 -9.78
C ASP A 194 -10.14 3.52 -11.15
N PHE A 195 -9.14 4.41 -11.21
CA PHE A 195 -8.57 4.91 -12.47
C PHE A 195 -8.07 3.78 -13.37
N MET A 196 -7.34 2.80 -12.82
CA MET A 196 -6.82 1.67 -13.60
C MET A 196 -7.95 0.78 -14.13
N ARG A 197 -9.00 0.54 -13.34
CA ARG A 197 -10.18 -0.19 -13.80
C ARG A 197 -10.90 0.51 -14.94
N GLU A 198 -11.05 1.82 -14.85
CA GLU A 198 -11.74 2.61 -15.87
C GLU A 198 -10.94 2.72 -17.17
N THR A 199 -9.64 2.98 -17.07
CA THR A 199 -8.77 3.18 -18.24
C THR A 199 -8.34 1.88 -18.92
N HIS A 200 -8.36 0.76 -18.20
CA HIS A 200 -7.98 -0.56 -18.70
C HIS A 200 -9.11 -1.59 -18.59
N ALA A 201 -10.36 -1.17 -18.76
CA ALA A 201 -11.54 -2.03 -18.62
C ALA A 201 -11.50 -3.30 -19.48
N ASP A 202 -10.81 -3.27 -20.62
CA ASP A 202 -10.67 -4.40 -21.56
C ASP A 202 -9.38 -5.24 -21.33
N ASP A 203 -8.54 -4.89 -20.34
CA ASP A 203 -7.30 -5.63 -20.03
C ASP A 203 -7.46 -6.48 -18.77
N GLU A 204 -7.91 -7.73 -18.96
CA GLU A 204 -8.15 -8.68 -17.88
C GLU A 204 -6.94 -8.88 -16.94
N ALA A 205 -5.71 -8.77 -17.46
CA ALA A 205 -4.51 -8.96 -16.65
C ALA A 205 -4.28 -7.80 -15.68
N ILE A 206 -4.53 -6.56 -16.13
CA ILE A 206 -4.46 -5.36 -15.28
C ILE A 206 -5.59 -5.39 -14.25
N ILE A 207 -6.81 -5.73 -14.65
CA ILE A 207 -7.95 -5.82 -13.72
C ILE A 207 -7.68 -6.84 -12.62
N ALA A 208 -7.22 -8.05 -12.98
CA ALA A 208 -6.87 -9.08 -12.00
C ALA A 208 -5.74 -8.63 -11.05
N LEU A 209 -4.74 -7.90 -11.55
CA LEU A 209 -3.66 -7.35 -10.74
C LEU A 209 -4.17 -6.28 -9.76
N VAL A 210 -5.05 -5.39 -10.21
CA VAL A 210 -5.69 -4.36 -9.37
C VAL A 210 -6.52 -5.01 -8.28
N GLU A 211 -7.36 -6.00 -8.62
CA GLU A 211 -8.15 -6.76 -7.64
C GLU A 211 -7.25 -7.48 -6.64
N GLN A 212 -6.14 -8.06 -7.08
CA GLN A 212 -5.17 -8.70 -6.19
C GLN A 212 -4.58 -7.70 -5.19
N GLN A 213 -4.13 -6.52 -5.65
CA GLN A 213 -3.56 -5.47 -4.79
C GLN A 213 -4.60 -4.94 -3.80
N GLU A 214 -5.82 -4.67 -4.26
CA GLU A 214 -6.90 -4.17 -3.41
C GLU A 214 -7.31 -5.20 -2.35
N ASN A 215 -7.43 -6.48 -2.73
CA ASN A 215 -7.72 -7.55 -1.78
C ASN A 215 -6.59 -7.72 -0.74
N ALA A 216 -5.32 -7.64 -1.17
CA ALA A 216 -4.18 -7.71 -0.26
C ALA A 216 -4.20 -6.55 0.76
N ALA A 217 -4.40 -5.31 0.30
CA ALA A 217 -4.48 -4.15 1.17
C ALA A 217 -5.67 -4.24 2.14
N THR A 218 -6.86 -4.50 1.64
CA THR A 218 -8.11 -4.45 2.43
C THR A 218 -8.36 -5.67 3.31
N ALA A 219 -7.71 -6.80 3.04
CA ALA A 219 -7.86 -8.03 3.82
C ALA A 219 -6.63 -8.36 4.67
N ASN A 220 -5.44 -7.87 4.29
CA ASN A 220 -4.17 -8.21 4.94
C ASN A 220 -3.35 -6.99 5.39
N CYS A 221 -3.77 -5.75 5.10
CA CYS A 221 -2.96 -4.55 5.30
C CYS A 221 -1.62 -4.59 4.53
N ASP A 222 -1.56 -5.39 3.45
CA ASP A 222 -0.40 -5.55 2.57
C ASP A 222 -0.59 -4.66 1.34
N TYR A 223 -0.21 -3.38 1.49
CA TYR A 223 -0.29 -2.39 0.42
C TYR A 223 0.85 -2.56 -0.60
N PRO A 224 0.65 -2.17 -1.87
CA PRO A 224 1.70 -2.21 -2.88
C PRO A 224 2.89 -1.30 -2.50
N SER A 225 4.06 -1.56 -3.09
CA SER A 225 5.20 -0.63 -3.01
C SER A 225 5.10 0.48 -4.06
N TYR A 226 5.86 1.56 -3.89
CA TYR A 226 5.92 2.62 -4.90
C TYR A 226 6.42 2.09 -6.26
N GLY A 227 7.31 1.10 -6.25
CA GLY A 227 7.78 0.42 -7.44
C GLY A 227 6.68 -0.36 -8.15
N ASP A 228 5.77 -1.00 -7.38
CA ASP A 228 4.62 -1.71 -7.94
C ASP A 228 3.64 -0.74 -8.60
N ILE A 229 3.37 0.40 -7.96
CA ILE A 229 2.53 1.47 -8.53
C ILE A 229 3.15 2.03 -9.82
N ALA A 230 4.44 2.36 -9.80
CA ALA A 230 5.14 2.86 -10.99
C ALA A 230 5.17 1.83 -12.14
N ALA A 231 5.23 0.53 -11.82
CA ALA A 231 5.16 -0.54 -12.80
C ALA A 231 3.74 -0.70 -13.37
N LEU A 232 2.72 -0.68 -12.52
CA LEU A 232 1.31 -0.76 -12.88
C LEU A 232 0.91 0.37 -13.84
N MET A 233 1.34 1.60 -13.53
CA MET A 233 1.04 2.79 -14.32
C MET A 233 1.96 2.96 -15.54
N GLY A 234 2.99 2.13 -15.66
CA GLY A 234 3.97 2.18 -16.75
C GLY A 234 4.90 3.40 -16.75
N ASP A 235 4.83 4.30 -15.75
CA ASP A 235 5.63 5.52 -15.68
C ASP A 235 6.82 5.39 -14.72
N SER A 236 8.01 5.25 -15.30
CA SER A 236 9.25 5.18 -14.51
C SER A 236 9.65 6.49 -13.83
N ASN A 237 9.01 7.62 -14.16
CA ASN A 237 9.31 8.93 -13.59
C ASN A 237 8.10 9.55 -12.86
N MET A 238 7.22 8.71 -12.31
CA MET A 238 6.15 9.13 -11.40
C MET A 238 6.72 9.98 -10.25
N LEU A 239 6.06 11.10 -9.92
CA LEU A 239 6.32 11.88 -8.71
C LEU A 239 5.37 11.45 -7.59
N VAL A 240 5.81 11.60 -6.34
CA VAL A 240 4.96 11.31 -5.18
C VAL A 240 5.02 12.46 -4.20
N PHE A 241 3.87 12.87 -3.68
CA PHE A 241 3.77 13.89 -2.62
C PHE A 241 2.97 13.32 -1.44
N PRO A 242 3.40 13.55 -0.19
CA PRO A 242 2.72 12.99 0.97
C PRO A 242 1.31 13.55 1.18
N ASP A 243 1.09 14.84 0.89
CA ASP A 243 -0.16 15.52 1.15
C ASP A 243 -0.44 16.66 0.14
N ASP A 244 -1.60 17.30 0.30
CA ASP A 244 -2.05 18.44 -0.50
C ASP A 244 -1.05 19.62 -0.42
N GLU A 245 -0.49 19.92 0.77
CA GLU A 245 0.44 21.03 0.98
C GLU A 245 1.71 20.85 0.14
N HIS A 246 2.34 19.68 0.22
CA HIS A 246 3.56 19.37 -0.51
C HIS A 246 3.35 19.40 -2.03
N PHE A 247 2.19 18.92 -2.49
CA PHE A 247 1.85 18.95 -3.91
C PHE A 247 1.63 20.39 -4.41
N VAL A 248 0.87 21.19 -3.65
CA VAL A 248 0.62 22.61 -3.94
C VAL A 248 1.92 23.41 -3.97
N GLN A 249 2.78 23.23 -2.97
CA GLN A 249 4.09 23.90 -2.89
C GLN A 249 4.95 23.57 -4.11
N TRP A 250 4.97 22.30 -4.53
CA TRP A 250 5.69 21.88 -5.73
C TRP A 250 5.13 22.52 -7.00
N ILE A 251 3.80 22.53 -7.21
CA ILE A 251 3.19 23.21 -8.36
C ILE A 251 3.61 24.67 -8.39
N ARG A 252 3.50 25.38 -7.25
CA ARG A 252 3.86 26.80 -7.14
C ARG A 252 5.34 27.07 -7.41
N GLN A 253 6.23 26.17 -7.00
CA GLN A 253 7.67 26.29 -7.21
C GLN A 253 8.06 26.03 -8.68
N VAL A 254 7.50 24.99 -9.30
CA VAL A 254 7.84 24.58 -10.67
C VAL A 254 7.17 25.48 -11.71
N ALA A 255 5.97 25.99 -11.41
CA ALA A 255 5.20 26.84 -12.29
C ALA A 255 5.93 28.16 -12.64
N GLY A 256 6.64 28.13 -13.78
CA GLY A 256 7.42 29.25 -14.31
C GLY A 256 8.93 29.13 -14.12
N THR A 257 9.42 28.05 -13.51
CA THR A 257 10.87 27.78 -13.36
C THR A 257 11.35 26.64 -14.26
N THR A 258 10.47 25.75 -14.72
CA THR A 258 10.81 24.69 -15.67
C THR A 258 9.85 24.61 -16.85
N ASP A 259 10.29 24.02 -17.97
CA ASP A 259 9.49 23.91 -19.19
C ASP A 259 8.42 22.81 -19.12
N GLU A 260 8.56 21.88 -18.17
CA GLU A 260 7.70 20.71 -18.07
C GLU A 260 6.38 21.00 -17.36
N VAL A 261 6.33 21.93 -16.41
CA VAL A 261 5.08 22.33 -15.75
C VAL A 261 5.01 23.85 -15.63
N ALA A 262 4.06 24.44 -16.33
CA ALA A 262 3.68 25.84 -16.22
C ALA A 262 2.34 25.97 -15.47
N ARG A 263 1.97 27.19 -15.09
CA ARG A 263 0.68 27.49 -14.43
C ARG A 263 -0.52 26.98 -15.22
N GLU A 264 -0.43 27.12 -16.55
CA GLU A 264 -1.48 26.76 -17.52
C GLU A 264 -1.37 25.31 -17.99
N THR A 265 -0.41 24.53 -17.48
CA THR A 265 -0.29 23.12 -17.85
C THR A 265 -1.56 22.39 -17.41
N LEU A 266 -2.16 21.66 -18.34
CA LEU A 266 -3.37 20.89 -18.07
C LEU A 266 -3.07 19.75 -17.10
N VAL A 267 -4.05 19.47 -16.24
CA VAL A 267 -4.03 18.36 -15.28
C VAL A 267 -5.37 17.64 -15.30
N GLU A 268 -5.30 16.32 -15.26
CA GLU A 268 -6.42 15.43 -14.95
C GLU A 268 -6.22 14.92 -13.53
N ALA A 269 -7.11 15.30 -12.62
CA ALA A 269 -7.05 14.94 -11.21
C ALA A 269 -8.10 13.87 -10.88
N PHE A 270 -7.67 12.80 -10.22
CA PHE A 270 -8.53 11.71 -9.74
C PHE A 270 -8.42 11.62 -8.23
N ILE A 271 -9.54 11.72 -7.51
CA ILE A 271 -9.58 11.76 -6.05
C ILE A 271 -10.76 10.91 -5.57
N THR A 272 -10.67 10.30 -4.39
CA THR A 272 -11.87 9.81 -3.68
C THR A 272 -12.58 11.00 -3.03
N PRO A 273 -13.79 11.41 -3.48
CA PRO A 273 -14.48 12.56 -2.90
C PRO A 273 -14.73 12.38 -1.41
N GLN A 274 -14.74 13.47 -0.67
CA GLN A 274 -15.09 13.45 0.75
C GLN A 274 -16.61 13.40 0.89
N ASP A 275 -17.13 12.32 1.48
CA ASP A 275 -18.58 12.06 1.64
C ASP A 275 -19.32 13.15 2.47
N ASN A 276 -18.58 14.02 3.16
CA ASN A 276 -19.10 15.02 4.09
C ASN A 276 -18.99 16.47 3.60
N LEU A 277 -18.44 16.71 2.40
CA LEU A 277 -18.41 18.03 1.78
C LEU A 277 -19.59 18.20 0.81
N ASP A 278 -20.18 19.38 0.79
CA ASP A 278 -21.17 19.77 -0.21
C ASP A 278 -20.47 20.03 -1.55
N GLU A 279 -21.14 19.78 -2.68
CA GLU A 279 -20.60 20.06 -4.02
C GLU A 279 -20.39 21.57 -4.24
N ASP A 280 -21.13 22.40 -3.51
CA ASP A 280 -21.00 23.86 -3.53
C ASP A 280 -19.82 24.38 -2.66
N ASP A 281 -19.12 23.50 -1.91
CA ASP A 281 -17.98 23.90 -1.09
C ASP A 281 -16.76 24.26 -1.97
N GLU A 282 -16.07 25.34 -1.64
CA GLU A 282 -14.93 25.81 -2.43
C GLU A 282 -13.73 24.84 -2.43
N GLY A 283 -13.66 23.92 -1.46
CA GLY A 283 -12.67 22.85 -1.37
C GLY A 283 -13.14 21.52 -1.97
N TYR A 284 -14.37 21.44 -2.48
CA TYR A 284 -14.89 20.22 -3.10
C TYR A 284 -14.15 19.92 -4.42
N ILE A 285 -13.77 18.66 -4.60
CA ILE A 285 -13.20 18.14 -5.85
C ILE A 285 -13.98 16.89 -6.24
N PRO A 286 -14.58 16.85 -7.44
CA PRO A 286 -15.26 15.65 -7.93
C PRO A 286 -14.26 14.51 -8.16
N ALA A 287 -14.76 13.29 -8.27
CA ALA A 287 -13.91 12.09 -8.40
C ALA A 287 -12.93 12.18 -9.58
N HIS A 288 -13.35 12.85 -10.66
CA HIS A 288 -12.51 13.23 -11.79
C HIS A 288 -12.70 14.73 -12.07
N SER A 289 -11.60 15.47 -12.06
CA SER A 289 -11.55 16.90 -12.36
C SER A 289 -10.52 17.19 -13.44
N THR A 290 -10.83 18.15 -14.31
CA THR A 290 -9.92 18.61 -15.36
C THR A 290 -9.72 20.12 -15.23
N GLY A 291 -8.49 20.59 -15.42
CA GLY A 291 -8.19 22.00 -15.28
C GLY A 291 -6.72 22.32 -15.50
N THR A 292 -6.28 23.46 -15.00
CA THR A 292 -4.86 23.83 -15.00
C THR A 292 -4.21 23.48 -13.66
N ALA A 293 -2.90 23.24 -13.67
CA ALA A 293 -2.14 22.97 -12.45
C ALA A 293 -2.34 24.06 -11.38
N LEU A 294 -2.40 25.34 -11.80
CA LEU A 294 -2.67 26.44 -10.87
C LEU A 294 -4.09 26.41 -10.31
N HIS A 295 -5.09 26.05 -11.11
CA HIS A 295 -6.45 25.91 -10.62
C HIS A 295 -6.55 24.79 -9.57
N LEU A 296 -5.99 23.62 -9.86
CA LEU A 296 -5.94 22.50 -8.91
C LEU A 296 -5.26 22.92 -7.60
N ALA A 297 -4.11 23.58 -7.67
CA ALA A 297 -3.40 24.05 -6.49
C ALA A 297 -4.27 24.98 -5.62
N ASN A 298 -4.97 25.94 -6.24
CA ASN A 298 -5.83 26.87 -5.52
C ASN A 298 -7.05 26.20 -4.85
N VAL A 299 -7.57 25.10 -5.42
CA VAL A 299 -8.66 24.34 -4.79
C VAL A 299 -8.12 23.53 -3.62
N LEU A 300 -6.95 22.89 -3.78
CA LEU A 300 -6.30 22.11 -2.71
C LEU A 300 -5.91 22.97 -1.50
N ASP A 301 -5.47 24.23 -1.71
CA ASP A 301 -5.20 25.16 -0.60
C ASP A 301 -6.43 25.42 0.29
N LYS A 302 -7.65 25.27 -0.24
CA LYS A 302 -8.90 25.50 0.51
C LYS A 302 -9.40 24.25 1.24
N ARG A 303 -8.82 23.09 0.94
CA ARG A 303 -9.17 21.81 1.54
C ARG A 303 -8.39 21.53 2.84
N ALA A 304 -7.27 22.24 3.04
CA ALA A 304 -6.37 22.14 4.19
C ALA A 304 -6.93 22.77 5.48
#